data_AF-A0A067P0W3-F1
#
_entry.id   AF-A0A067P0W3-F1
#
_cell.length_a   1.000
_cell.length_b   1.000
_cell.length_c   1.000
_cell.angle_alpha   90.00
_cell.angle_beta   90.00
_cell.angle_gamma   90.00
#
_symmetry.space_group_name_H-M   'P 1'
#
loop_
_entity.id
_entity.type
_entity.pdbx_description
1 polymer ?
#
loop_
_entity_poly.entity_id
_entity_poly.type
_entity_poly.pdbx_seq_one_letter_code
_entity_poly.pdbx_strand_id
1 'polypeptide(L)'
;MSRLLAVPRVVLRSKYLHQKGFAPALTSYSWQPERSLHAFRRAAPPERRHTRQRTLRIPEPQRTRLLSSASSTSKIFSDPDRSDLFYHLIQPPNPVSSSNPAYAVSFISTELSHPDSKVVMGWVPAGIEGEVSLIGFREDASFKEILHEAIRKGLQEGVDDIQINGALQTHSGWMHVHDDRNIPALGRIGDPDDIIASVLVEDGKILAETYQPMPAYRLCTADGITRLTPGLDKKLREVLVEAATRQH
;
A
#
# COMPACT_ATOMS: atom_id res chain seq x y z
N MET A 1 29.46 -45.81 40.26
CA MET A 1 28.89 -46.01 41.61
C MET A 1 28.40 -44.68 42.12
N SER A 2 27.09 -44.59 42.32
CA SER A 2 26.31 -43.39 42.61
C SER A 2 26.60 -42.78 43.98
N ARG A 3 26.47 -41.45 44.09
CA ARG A 3 25.84 -40.79 45.25
C ARG A 3 25.31 -39.42 44.83
N LEU A 4 23.99 -39.36 44.67
CA LEU A 4 23.21 -38.13 44.68
C LEU A 4 23.28 -37.50 46.07
N LEU A 5 23.39 -36.18 46.13
CA LEU A 5 22.95 -35.37 47.26
C LEU A 5 21.97 -34.31 46.73
N ALA A 6 20.85 -34.20 47.43
CA ALA A 6 19.70 -33.40 47.08
C ALA A 6 19.38 -32.37 48.18
N VAL A 7 18.48 -31.44 47.83
CA VAL A 7 17.63 -30.59 48.70
C VAL A 7 18.27 -29.23 49.12
N PRO A 8 17.52 -28.08 49.25
CA PRO A 8 16.06 -27.89 49.33
C PRO A 8 15.38 -26.89 48.37
N ARG A 9 14.07 -27.13 48.21
CA ARG A 9 13.01 -26.23 47.75
C ARG A 9 12.79 -25.06 48.72
N VAL A 10 12.65 -23.86 48.19
CA VAL A 10 12.08 -22.69 48.88
C VAL A 10 10.62 -22.52 48.45
N VAL A 11 9.72 -22.52 49.43
CA VAL A 11 8.30 -22.18 49.31
C VAL A 11 8.13 -20.76 49.80
N LEU A 12 7.60 -19.86 48.96
CA LEU A 12 7.08 -18.57 49.41
C LEU A 12 5.63 -18.42 48.92
N ARG A 13 4.71 -18.58 49.87
CA ARG A 13 3.35 -18.06 49.80
C ARG A 13 3.39 -16.63 50.35
N SER A 14 2.87 -15.66 49.61
CA SER A 14 2.46 -14.38 50.20
C SER A 14 1.02 -14.08 49.77
N LYS A 15 0.16 -13.91 50.79
CA LYS A 15 -1.24 -13.49 50.71
C LYS A 15 -1.27 -11.99 51.03
N TYR A 16 -1.85 -11.15 50.19
CA TYR A 16 -2.46 -9.84 50.54
C TYR A 16 -3.34 -9.42 49.35
N LEU A 17 -4.40 -8.64 49.47
CA LEU A 17 -5.43 -8.40 50.46
C LEU A 17 -6.44 -7.54 49.67
N HIS A 18 -7.73 -7.84 49.76
CA HIS A 18 -8.78 -6.97 49.21
C HIS A 18 -8.82 -5.63 49.96
N GLN A 19 -8.97 -4.52 49.23
CA GLN A 19 -9.67 -3.28 49.64
C GLN A 19 -9.88 -2.44 48.37
N LYS A 20 -11.09 -2.40 47.81
CA LYS A 20 -12.15 -1.39 48.00
C LYS A 20 -11.66 0.07 47.89
N GLY A 21 -12.09 0.75 46.81
CA GLY A 21 -11.95 2.19 46.67
C GLY A 21 -12.66 2.77 45.45
N PHE A 22 -13.85 3.34 45.69
CA PHE A 22 -14.40 4.56 45.07
C PHE A 22 -14.48 4.71 43.54
N ALA A 23 -15.70 4.65 43.01
CA ALA A 23 -16.11 5.29 41.76
C ALA A 23 -16.75 6.66 42.07
N PRO A 24 -16.39 7.76 41.36
CA PRO A 24 -17.16 8.99 41.39
C PRO A 24 -18.09 9.13 40.17
N ALA A 25 -19.30 9.62 40.49
CA ALA A 25 -20.27 10.39 39.74
C ALA A 25 -20.13 10.53 38.21
N LEU A 26 -21.17 10.06 37.51
CA LEU A 26 -21.57 10.51 36.19
C LEU A 26 -22.15 11.94 36.29
N THR A 27 -21.47 12.93 35.72
CA THR A 27 -22.05 14.23 35.42
C THR A 27 -22.30 14.35 33.92
N SER A 28 -23.58 14.39 33.57
CA SER A 28 -24.12 14.67 32.24
C SER A 28 -23.77 16.09 31.78
N TYR A 29 -23.10 16.21 30.63
CA TYR A 29 -22.86 17.50 29.98
C TYR A 29 -24.02 17.80 29.03
N SER A 30 -24.80 18.84 29.36
CA SER A 30 -25.87 19.40 28.53
C SER A 30 -25.30 20.27 27.42
N TRP A 31 -25.54 19.89 26.17
CA TRP A 31 -25.28 20.72 24.99
C TRP A 31 -26.44 21.70 24.75
N GLN A 32 -26.14 23.00 24.72
CA GLN A 32 -27.00 24.03 24.10
C GLN A 32 -26.27 24.63 22.89
N PRO A 33 -26.93 24.82 21.73
CA PRO A 33 -26.36 25.54 20.61
C PRO A 33 -26.84 27.00 20.62
N GLU A 34 -25.93 27.96 20.75
CA GLU A 34 -26.23 29.35 20.40
C GLU A 34 -26.10 29.57 18.89
N ARG A 35 -27.21 30.03 18.32
CA ARG A 35 -27.30 30.66 17.01
C ARG A 35 -26.65 32.04 17.08
N SER A 36 -25.88 32.40 16.06
CA SER A 36 -25.73 33.81 15.68
C SER A 36 -25.81 33.97 14.17
N LEU A 37 -26.91 34.59 13.77
CA LEU A 37 -27.19 35.12 12.45
C LEU A 37 -26.60 36.52 12.37
N HIS A 38 -25.76 36.80 11.37
CA HIS A 38 -25.61 38.16 10.85
C HIS A 38 -25.75 38.16 9.33
N ALA A 39 -26.74 38.93 8.89
CA ALA A 39 -27.09 39.20 7.52
C ALA A 39 -26.67 40.63 7.13
N PHE A 40 -26.74 40.87 5.81
CA PHE A 40 -26.63 42.14 5.07
C PHE A 40 -25.19 42.63 4.80
N ARG A 41 -24.84 43.10 3.59
CA ARG A 41 -25.65 43.96 2.70
C ARG A 41 -25.13 43.94 1.25
N ARG A 42 -26.06 44.02 0.29
CA ARG A 42 -25.85 44.25 -1.15
C ARG A 42 -25.32 45.66 -1.44
N ALA A 43 -24.50 45.79 -2.48
CA ALA A 43 -24.44 46.98 -3.33
C ALA A 43 -24.07 46.57 -4.77
N ALA A 44 -24.74 47.18 -5.75
CA ALA A 44 -24.47 47.14 -7.20
C ALA A 44 -24.55 48.60 -7.71
N PRO A 45 -24.33 48.87 -9.02
CA PRO A 45 -23.06 48.95 -9.76
C PRO A 45 -22.80 50.39 -10.28
N PRO A 46 -21.73 50.63 -11.07
CA PRO A 46 -21.91 51.54 -12.21
C PRO A 46 -21.29 51.06 -13.54
N GLU A 47 -21.71 51.77 -14.59
CA GLU A 47 -21.75 51.42 -16.01
C GLU A 47 -20.43 51.46 -16.82
N ARG A 48 -20.50 50.66 -17.88
CA ARG A 48 -19.83 50.63 -19.19
C ARG A 48 -19.19 51.94 -19.71
N ARG A 49 -18.06 51.80 -20.44
CA ARG A 49 -17.93 52.22 -21.86
C ARG A 49 -16.75 51.54 -22.61
N HIS A 50 -17.13 50.86 -23.69
CA HIS A 50 -16.53 50.69 -25.03
C HIS A 50 -15.07 50.27 -25.29
N THR A 51 -14.98 49.02 -25.77
CA THR A 51 -14.41 48.56 -27.06
C THR A 51 -12.90 48.70 -27.33
N ARG A 52 -12.20 47.58 -27.20
CA ARG A 52 -11.17 47.15 -28.16
C ARG A 52 -11.27 45.63 -28.33
N GLN A 53 -11.72 45.21 -29.51
CA GLN A 53 -11.65 43.81 -29.92
C GLN A 53 -10.18 43.40 -30.00
N ARG A 54 -9.80 42.48 -29.12
CA ARG A 54 -8.55 41.74 -29.20
C ARG A 54 -8.95 40.28 -29.23
N THR A 55 -8.73 39.64 -30.37
CA THR A 55 -9.06 38.25 -30.67
C THR A 55 -8.48 37.33 -29.59
N LEU A 56 -9.37 36.78 -28.76
CA LEU A 56 -9.03 35.71 -27.82
C LEU A 56 -8.81 34.44 -28.62
N ARG A 57 -7.55 34.03 -28.76
CA ARG A 57 -7.20 32.66 -29.14
C ARG A 57 -7.69 31.75 -28.02
N ILE A 58 -8.72 30.97 -28.34
CA ILE A 58 -9.15 29.81 -27.56
C ILE A 58 -7.91 28.91 -27.43
N PRO A 59 -7.47 28.55 -26.21
CA PRO A 59 -6.51 27.46 -26.04
C PRO A 59 -7.19 26.20 -26.55
N GLU A 60 -6.71 25.73 -27.69
CA GLU A 60 -7.04 24.45 -28.28
C GLU A 60 -6.92 23.38 -27.18
N PRO A 61 -7.96 22.56 -26.92
CA PRO A 61 -7.81 21.44 -26.00
C PRO A 61 -6.66 20.59 -26.55
N GLN A 62 -5.61 20.44 -25.73
CA GLN A 62 -4.43 19.71 -26.12
C GLN A 62 -4.86 18.34 -26.60
N ARG A 63 -4.60 18.11 -27.89
CA ARG A 63 -4.73 16.84 -28.58
C ARG A 63 -4.31 15.73 -27.63
N THR A 64 -5.27 14.87 -27.30
CA THR A 64 -5.02 13.49 -26.93
C THR A 64 -3.94 12.96 -27.86
N ARG A 65 -2.77 12.65 -27.29
CA ARG A 65 -1.66 12.07 -28.04
C ARG A 65 -2.08 10.65 -28.38
N LEU A 66 -2.56 10.49 -29.61
CA LEU A 66 -2.77 9.20 -30.25
C LEU A 66 -1.42 8.47 -30.30
N LEU A 67 -1.26 7.46 -29.47
CA LEU A 67 -0.17 6.50 -29.57
C LEU A 67 -0.51 5.49 -30.66
N SER A 68 -0.23 5.86 -31.91
CA SER A 68 -0.15 4.88 -33.00
C SER A 68 1.26 4.28 -33.00
N SER A 69 1.43 3.10 -32.42
CA SER A 69 2.52 2.20 -32.79
C SER A 69 1.94 0.86 -33.20
N ALA A 70 1.72 0.70 -34.50
CA ALA A 70 1.36 -0.57 -35.10
C ALA A 70 2.54 -1.54 -35.07
N SER A 71 2.24 -2.79 -34.70
CA SER A 71 2.94 -4.03 -35.09
C SER A 71 4.23 -4.42 -34.36
N SER A 72 4.07 -4.87 -33.12
CA SER A 72 4.55 -6.20 -32.70
C SER A 72 3.65 -6.70 -31.58
N THR A 73 3.09 -7.91 -31.71
CA THR A 73 2.33 -8.61 -30.66
C THR A 73 3.28 -9.03 -29.54
N SER A 74 3.95 -8.08 -28.91
CA SER A 74 4.77 -8.34 -27.74
C SER A 74 3.84 -8.82 -26.65
N LYS A 75 3.92 -10.11 -26.31
CA LYS A 75 3.17 -10.70 -25.18
C LYS A 75 3.46 -9.96 -23.87
N ILE A 76 4.60 -9.26 -23.80
CA ILE A 76 5.07 -8.56 -22.61
C ILE A 76 5.53 -7.16 -23.00
N PHE A 77 5.15 -6.18 -22.21
CA PHE A 77 5.72 -4.83 -22.28
C PHE A 77 5.79 -4.20 -20.89
N SER A 78 6.72 -3.27 -20.71
CA SER A 78 6.88 -2.51 -19.48
C SER A 78 5.92 -1.32 -19.44
N ASP A 79 5.50 -0.93 -18.25
CA ASP A 79 4.79 0.32 -18.05
C ASP A 79 5.70 1.53 -18.39
N PRO A 80 5.20 2.53 -19.13
CA PRO A 80 6.01 3.67 -19.58
C PRO A 80 6.46 4.57 -18.42
N ASP A 81 5.66 4.67 -17.36
CA ASP A 81 5.95 5.50 -16.19
C ASP A 81 6.60 4.68 -15.07
N ARG A 82 6.58 3.34 -15.21
CA ARG A 82 7.15 2.36 -14.28
C ARG A 82 7.87 1.25 -15.00
N SER A 83 9.15 1.46 -15.32
CA SER A 83 10.00 0.45 -15.98
C SER A 83 10.14 -0.87 -15.19
N ASP A 84 9.74 -0.85 -13.92
CA ASP A 84 9.78 -1.96 -13.00
C ASP A 84 8.51 -2.83 -13.02
N LEU A 85 7.48 -2.40 -13.76
CA LEU A 85 6.16 -3.01 -13.88
C LEU A 85 5.96 -3.56 -15.30
N PHE A 86 5.46 -4.79 -15.41
CA PHE A 86 5.30 -5.49 -16.68
C PHE A 86 3.86 -6.01 -16.85
N TYR A 87 3.35 -5.87 -18.06
CA TYR A 87 2.04 -6.37 -18.48
C TYR A 87 2.23 -7.57 -19.41
N HIS A 88 1.62 -8.69 -19.05
CA HIS A 88 1.68 -9.95 -19.77
C HIS A 88 0.31 -10.26 -20.39
N LEU A 89 0.20 -10.25 -21.72
CA LEU A 89 -1.05 -10.53 -22.42
C LEU A 89 -1.40 -12.01 -22.33
N ILE A 90 -2.49 -12.32 -21.62
CA ILE A 90 -3.03 -13.66 -21.46
C ILE A 90 -4.33 -13.79 -22.26
N GLN A 91 -4.36 -14.77 -23.16
CA GLN A 91 -5.53 -15.08 -23.98
C GLN A 91 -6.61 -15.79 -23.13
N PRO A 92 -7.90 -15.67 -23.49
CA PRO A 92 -8.96 -16.40 -22.81
C PRO A 92 -8.82 -17.93 -22.99
N PRO A 93 -9.27 -18.74 -22.01
CA PRO A 93 -9.85 -18.33 -20.74
C PRO A 93 -8.78 -17.84 -19.74
N ASN A 94 -9.11 -16.79 -18.99
CA ASN A 94 -8.26 -16.25 -17.92
C ASN A 94 -9.09 -15.95 -16.67
N PRO A 95 -8.46 -15.63 -15.52
CA PRO A 95 -9.18 -15.39 -14.27
C PRO A 95 -10.22 -14.26 -14.31
N VAL A 96 -10.12 -13.32 -15.27
CA VAL A 96 -11.04 -12.17 -15.41
C VAL A 96 -12.17 -12.42 -16.40
N SER A 97 -11.90 -13.14 -17.48
CA SER A 97 -12.88 -13.40 -18.54
C SER A 97 -12.62 -14.73 -19.24
N SER A 98 -13.70 -15.43 -19.58
CA SER A 98 -13.67 -16.64 -20.40
C SER A 98 -13.57 -16.36 -21.90
N SER A 99 -13.80 -15.12 -22.35
CA SER A 99 -13.92 -14.77 -23.77
C SER A 99 -13.01 -13.64 -24.22
N ASN A 100 -12.54 -12.80 -23.30
CA ASN A 100 -11.73 -11.62 -23.61
C ASN A 100 -10.32 -11.77 -23.04
N PRO A 101 -9.28 -11.28 -23.74
CA PRO A 101 -7.93 -11.26 -23.20
C PRO A 101 -7.80 -10.36 -21.96
N ALA A 102 -6.80 -10.62 -21.15
CA ALA A 102 -6.46 -9.83 -19.98
C ALA A 102 -4.94 -9.65 -19.89
N TYR A 103 -4.49 -8.59 -19.25
CA TYR A 103 -3.11 -8.38 -18.86
C TYR A 103 -2.89 -8.88 -17.43
N ALA A 104 -1.99 -9.84 -17.25
CA ALA A 104 -1.42 -10.15 -15.94
C ALA A 104 -0.34 -9.10 -15.62
N VAL A 105 -0.40 -8.53 -14.43
CA VAL A 105 0.52 -7.46 -13.99
C VAL A 105 1.56 -8.06 -13.03
N SER A 106 2.84 -7.82 -13.26
CA SER A 106 3.93 -8.37 -12.44
C SER A 106 5.15 -7.43 -12.39
N PHE A 107 6.04 -7.67 -11.42
CA PHE A 107 7.36 -7.01 -11.33
C PHE A 107 8.46 -7.77 -12.08
N ILE A 108 8.12 -8.87 -12.75
CA ILE A 108 9.07 -9.71 -13.52
C ILE A 108 8.87 -9.47 -15.03
N SER A 109 9.98 -9.29 -15.74
CA SER A 109 10.03 -9.08 -17.19
C SER A 109 10.03 -10.36 -18.03
N THR A 110 10.26 -11.51 -17.40
CA THR A 110 10.30 -12.84 -18.02
C THR A 110 8.90 -13.38 -18.28
N GLU A 111 8.73 -14.19 -19.33
CA GLU A 111 7.46 -14.90 -19.59
C GLU A 111 6.99 -15.70 -18.36
N LEU A 112 5.72 -15.51 -18.02
CA LEU A 112 5.06 -16.29 -16.98
C LEU A 112 4.93 -17.74 -17.45
N SER A 113 5.50 -18.67 -16.70
CA SER A 113 5.43 -20.11 -17.00
C SER A 113 3.98 -20.61 -16.98
N HIS A 114 3.17 -20.04 -16.07
CA HIS A 114 1.75 -20.34 -15.91
C HIS A 114 0.96 -19.08 -15.52
N PRO A 115 -0.31 -18.96 -15.95
CA PRO A 115 -1.18 -17.84 -15.58
C PRO A 115 -1.44 -17.77 -14.07
N ASP A 116 -1.43 -18.90 -13.36
CA ASP A 116 -1.63 -18.97 -11.91
C ASP A 116 -0.33 -18.79 -11.10
N SER A 117 0.71 -18.20 -11.71
CA SER A 117 1.96 -17.96 -11.02
C SER A 117 1.76 -16.94 -9.90
N LYS A 118 2.20 -17.28 -8.67
CA LYS A 118 2.15 -16.38 -7.51
C LYS A 118 2.89 -15.04 -7.68
N VAL A 119 3.64 -14.86 -8.77
CA VAL A 119 4.35 -13.63 -9.11
C VAL A 119 3.45 -12.59 -9.80
N VAL A 120 2.22 -12.97 -10.17
CA VAL A 120 1.22 -12.08 -10.75
C VAL A 120 0.51 -11.33 -9.64
N MET A 121 0.63 -10.01 -9.64
CA MET A 121 -0.04 -9.12 -8.67
C MET A 121 -1.55 -9.10 -8.82
N GLY A 122 -2.00 -9.24 -10.06
CA GLY A 122 -3.39 -9.15 -10.41
C GLY A 122 -3.58 -8.97 -11.91
N TRP A 123 -4.80 -8.65 -12.28
CA TRP A 123 -5.28 -8.77 -13.64
C TRP A 123 -6.05 -7.53 -14.07
N VAL A 124 -5.83 -7.11 -15.32
CA VAL A 124 -6.52 -5.98 -15.94
C VAL A 124 -7.18 -6.46 -17.25
N PRO A 125 -8.45 -6.14 -17.53
CA PRO A 125 -9.05 -6.43 -18.83
C PRO A 125 -8.25 -5.79 -19.96
N ALA A 126 -7.93 -6.55 -21.01
CA ALA A 126 -7.27 -5.96 -22.17
C ALA A 126 -8.29 -5.16 -22.97
N GLY A 127 -8.06 -3.84 -23.10
CA GLY A 127 -8.90 -2.96 -23.90
C GLY A 127 -8.81 -3.25 -25.39
N ILE A 128 -9.75 -2.70 -26.15
CA ILE A 128 -9.90 -2.93 -27.60
C ILE A 128 -8.74 -2.30 -28.40
N GLU A 129 -8.11 -1.26 -27.86
CA GLU A 129 -7.06 -0.46 -28.53
C GLU A 129 -5.66 -0.74 -27.99
N GLY A 130 -5.48 -1.76 -27.14
CA GLY A 130 -4.18 -2.06 -26.52
C GLY A 130 -3.73 -1.04 -25.47
N GLU A 131 -4.57 -0.06 -25.13
CA GLU A 131 -4.36 0.80 -23.97
C GLU A 131 -4.59 0.01 -22.68
N VAL A 132 -3.63 0.09 -21.76
CA VAL A 132 -3.76 -0.48 -20.43
C VAL A 132 -4.23 0.60 -19.47
N SER A 133 -5.33 0.34 -18.80
CA SER A 133 -5.82 1.15 -17.69
C SER A 133 -5.93 0.27 -16.46
N LEU A 134 -5.47 0.75 -15.31
CA LEU A 134 -5.65 0.04 -14.03
C LEU A 134 -7.12 -0.01 -13.57
N ILE A 135 -8.04 0.60 -14.32
CA ILE A 135 -9.48 0.49 -14.08
C ILE A 135 -9.90 -0.97 -14.22
N GLY A 136 -10.52 -1.52 -13.17
CA GLY A 136 -10.92 -2.91 -13.13
C GLY A 136 -9.79 -3.87 -12.76
N PHE A 137 -8.69 -3.37 -12.18
CA PHE A 137 -7.65 -4.22 -11.60
C PHE A 137 -8.24 -5.18 -10.57
N ARG A 138 -7.95 -6.47 -10.75
CA ARG A 138 -8.36 -7.54 -9.84
C ARG A 138 -7.12 -8.12 -9.19
N GLU A 139 -6.98 -7.88 -7.89
CA GLU A 139 -5.86 -8.35 -7.08
C GLU A 139 -5.81 -9.89 -7.03
N ASP A 140 -4.60 -10.44 -7.07
CA ASP A 140 -4.35 -11.85 -6.75
C ASP A 140 -3.94 -11.99 -5.28
N ALA A 141 -4.68 -12.82 -4.53
CA ALA A 141 -4.42 -13.02 -3.11
C ALA A 141 -3.07 -13.73 -2.85
N SER A 142 -2.63 -14.58 -3.77
CA SER A 142 -1.39 -15.35 -3.64
C SER A 142 -0.16 -14.43 -3.69
N PHE A 143 -0.24 -13.35 -4.46
CA PHE A 143 0.82 -12.34 -4.48
C PHE A 143 0.95 -11.61 -3.16
N LYS A 144 -0.18 -11.26 -2.50
CA LYS A 144 -0.14 -10.59 -1.18
C LYS A 144 0.60 -11.42 -0.15
N GLU A 145 0.46 -12.75 -0.18
CA GLU A 145 1.22 -13.64 0.71
C GLU A 145 2.73 -13.49 0.50
N ILE A 146 3.18 -13.50 -0.76
CA ILE A 146 4.60 -13.32 -1.11
C ILE A 146 5.09 -11.92 -0.74
N LEU A 147 4.27 -10.89 -0.98
CA LEU A 147 4.58 -9.51 -0.61
C LEU A 147 4.86 -9.40 0.90
N HIS A 148 3.94 -9.91 1.73
CA HIS A 148 4.10 -9.87 3.18
C HIS A 148 5.29 -10.70 3.67
N GLU A 149 5.53 -11.87 3.07
CA GLU A 149 6.70 -12.70 3.36
C GLU A 149 8.00 -11.94 3.04
N ALA A 150 8.10 -11.33 1.86
CA ALA A 150 9.28 -10.60 1.41
C ALA A 150 9.56 -9.39 2.29
N ILE A 151 8.53 -8.60 2.64
CA ILE A 151 8.67 -7.44 3.52
C ILE A 151 9.13 -7.89 4.91
N ARG A 152 8.47 -8.89 5.50
CA ARG A 152 8.86 -9.41 6.82
C ARG A 152 10.32 -9.87 6.83
N LYS A 153 10.76 -10.60 5.80
CA LYS A 153 12.17 -11.01 5.64
C LYS A 153 13.10 -9.79 5.48
N GLY A 154 12.74 -8.82 4.65
CA GLY A 154 13.52 -7.61 4.45
C GLY A 154 13.70 -6.80 5.74
N LEU A 155 12.65 -6.67 6.54
CA LEU A 155 12.72 -6.03 7.86
C LEU A 155 13.62 -6.81 8.82
N GLN A 156 13.52 -8.14 8.84
CA GLN A 156 14.36 -9.00 9.68
C GLN A 156 15.85 -8.90 9.31
N GLU A 157 16.15 -8.82 8.02
CA GLU A 157 17.50 -8.71 7.49
C GLU A 157 18.06 -7.28 7.55
N GLY A 158 17.21 -6.28 7.84
CA GLY A 158 17.62 -4.87 7.92
C GLY A 158 18.09 -4.31 6.58
N VAL A 159 17.43 -4.70 5.47
CA VAL A 159 17.85 -4.29 4.11
C VAL A 159 17.36 -2.90 3.69
N ASP A 160 16.55 -2.24 4.52
CA ASP A 160 15.88 -0.98 4.17
C ASP A 160 16.16 0.14 5.17
N ASP A 161 16.99 1.09 4.76
CA ASP A 161 17.41 2.23 5.58
C ASP A 161 16.25 3.14 5.97
N ILE A 162 15.19 3.24 5.17
CA ILE A 162 14.03 4.09 5.47
C ILE A 162 13.27 3.50 6.65
N GLN A 163 13.03 2.19 6.64
CA GLN A 163 12.38 1.52 7.77
C GLN A 163 13.25 1.54 9.03
N ILE A 164 14.57 1.35 8.89
CA ILE A 164 15.52 1.43 10.01
C ILE A 164 15.47 2.83 10.64
N ASN A 165 15.54 3.88 9.83
CA ASN A 165 15.47 5.26 10.32
C ASN A 165 14.11 5.57 10.96
N GLY A 166 13.01 5.05 10.41
CA GLY A 166 11.69 5.15 11.02
C GLY A 166 11.62 4.52 12.41
N ALA A 167 12.26 3.35 12.59
CA ALA A 167 12.34 2.68 13.88
C ALA A 167 13.18 3.47 14.88
N LEU A 168 14.33 4.01 14.46
CA LEU A 168 15.18 4.87 15.29
C LEU A 168 14.42 6.11 15.79
N GLN A 169 13.59 6.71 14.95
CA GLN A 169 12.75 7.86 15.33
C GLN A 169 11.60 7.46 16.26
N THR A 170 11.00 6.29 16.04
CA THR A 170 9.91 5.77 16.88
C THR A 170 10.42 5.40 18.28
N HIS A 171 11.65 4.90 18.38
CA HIS A 171 12.33 4.39 19.58
C HIS A 171 11.62 3.21 20.26
N SER A 172 10.34 3.33 20.63
CA SER A 172 9.54 2.25 21.19
C SER A 172 8.06 2.42 20.83
N GLY A 173 7.39 1.31 20.49
CA GLY A 173 5.96 1.28 20.17
C GLY A 173 5.66 0.63 18.82
N TRP A 174 4.43 0.76 18.35
CA TRP A 174 4.04 0.24 17.03
C TRP A 174 4.40 1.22 15.92
N MET A 175 5.00 0.70 14.85
CA MET A 175 5.35 1.44 13.65
C MET A 175 4.63 0.83 12.45
N HIS A 176 4.12 1.68 11.57
CA HIS A 176 3.49 1.27 10.32
C HIS A 176 4.50 1.23 9.18
N VAL A 177 4.43 0.17 8.37
CA VAL A 177 5.16 0.05 7.12
C VAL A 177 4.24 0.54 6.01
N HIS A 178 4.64 1.62 5.35
CA HIS A 178 3.83 2.29 4.32
C HIS A 178 4.26 1.87 2.91
N ASP A 179 3.27 1.89 2.03
CA ASP A 179 3.47 1.96 0.58
C ASP A 179 4.01 3.34 0.18
N ASP A 180 4.95 3.35 -0.75
CA ASP A 180 5.65 4.56 -1.21
C ASP A 180 4.83 5.38 -2.23
N ARG A 181 3.60 4.93 -2.55
CA ARG A 181 2.63 5.72 -3.35
C ARG A 181 2.26 7.04 -2.68
N ASN A 182 2.02 7.01 -1.37
CA ASN A 182 1.42 8.11 -0.62
C ASN A 182 1.97 8.17 0.80
N ILE A 183 3.18 8.70 0.94
CA ILE A 183 3.86 8.82 2.22
C ILE A 183 3.15 9.86 3.09
N PRO A 184 2.70 9.51 4.31
CA PRO A 184 2.05 10.48 5.19
C PRO A 184 3.01 11.58 5.64
N ALA A 185 2.45 12.75 5.94
CA ALA A 185 3.20 13.81 6.62
C ALA A 185 3.70 13.32 7.99
N LEU A 186 4.85 13.85 8.44
CA LEU A 186 5.47 13.44 9.69
C LEU A 186 4.49 13.53 10.88
N GLY A 187 4.39 12.45 11.65
CA GLY A 187 3.49 12.35 12.80
C GLY A 187 2.00 12.14 12.44
N ARG A 188 1.68 11.91 11.17
CA ARG A 188 0.34 11.50 10.72
C ARG A 188 0.34 10.01 10.35
N ILE A 189 -0.83 9.40 10.48
CA ILE A 189 -1.09 8.06 9.98
C ILE A 189 -1.58 8.21 8.53
N GLY A 190 -1.01 7.42 7.61
CA GLY A 190 -1.41 7.38 6.21
C GLY A 190 -2.80 6.79 6.00
N ASP A 191 -3.23 6.75 4.73
CA ASP A 191 -4.48 6.09 4.37
C ASP A 191 -4.38 4.59 4.73
N PRO A 192 -5.40 3.97 5.37
CA PRO A 192 -5.44 2.54 5.62
C PRO A 192 -5.16 1.67 4.39
N ASP A 193 -5.52 2.12 3.19
CA ASP A 193 -5.30 1.37 1.93
C ASP A 193 -3.80 1.35 1.52
N ASP A 194 -2.98 2.25 2.07
CA ASP A 194 -1.53 2.40 1.82
C ASP A 194 -0.66 1.93 3.00
N ILE A 195 -1.27 1.52 4.11
CA ILE A 195 -0.52 0.89 5.21
C ILE A 195 -0.41 -0.60 4.88
N ILE A 196 0.80 -1.10 4.67
CA ILE A 196 1.04 -2.50 4.31
C ILE A 196 0.93 -3.39 5.55
N ALA A 197 1.57 -2.98 6.65
CA ALA A 197 1.66 -3.76 7.87
C ALA A 197 2.01 -2.88 9.08
N SER A 198 1.94 -3.47 10.26
CA SER A 198 2.48 -2.90 11.50
C SER A 198 3.50 -3.84 12.13
N VAL A 199 4.50 -3.26 12.78
CA VAL A 199 5.55 -3.97 13.52
C VAL A 199 5.80 -3.27 14.85
N LEU A 200 6.20 -4.02 15.86
CA LEU A 200 6.68 -3.49 17.12
C LEU A 200 8.13 -3.00 16.96
N VAL A 201 8.43 -1.88 17.59
CA VAL A 201 9.76 -1.30 17.71
C VAL A 201 10.14 -1.25 19.19
N GLU A 202 11.36 -1.67 19.50
CA GLU A 202 11.95 -1.58 20.84
C GLU A 202 13.41 -1.11 20.72
N ASP A 203 13.80 -0.12 21.52
CA ASP A 203 15.13 0.50 21.51
C ASP A 203 15.61 0.89 20.10
N GLY A 204 14.69 1.43 19.28
CA GLY A 204 14.95 1.86 17.91
C GLY A 204 15.12 0.72 16.91
N LYS A 205 14.83 -0.52 17.29
CA LYS A 205 14.97 -1.72 16.44
C LYS A 205 13.61 -2.31 16.11
N ILE A 206 13.46 -2.76 14.87
CA ILE A 206 12.25 -3.42 14.38
C ILE A 206 12.25 -4.89 14.84
N LEU A 207 11.15 -5.32 15.46
CA LEU A 207 10.90 -6.72 15.82
C LEU A 207 10.07 -7.39 14.72
N ALA A 208 10.73 -7.88 13.67
CA ALA A 208 10.08 -8.42 12.47
C ALA A 208 9.17 -9.65 12.72
N GLU A 209 9.33 -10.35 13.84
CA GLU A 209 8.45 -11.42 14.29
C GLU A 209 7.06 -10.95 14.68
N THR A 210 6.90 -9.66 15.01
CA THR A 210 5.62 -9.03 15.37
C THR A 210 4.84 -8.51 14.15
N TYR A 211 5.34 -8.78 12.95
CA TYR A 211 4.75 -8.34 11.69
C TYR A 211 3.27 -8.73 11.58
N GLN A 212 2.44 -7.70 11.46
CA GLN A 212 1.00 -7.84 11.30
C GLN A 212 0.56 -7.19 9.97
N PRO A 213 0.15 -7.98 8.97
CA PRO A 213 -0.43 -7.45 7.73
C PRO A 213 -1.65 -6.55 8.02
N MET A 214 -1.78 -5.45 7.28
CA MET A 214 -2.95 -4.59 7.35
C MET A 214 -4.08 -5.15 6.48
N PRO A 215 -5.25 -5.48 7.04
CA PRO A 215 -6.36 -6.06 6.24
C PRO A 215 -6.94 -5.10 5.20
N ALA A 216 -6.83 -3.79 5.42
CA ALA A 216 -7.31 -2.76 4.51
C ALA A 216 -6.42 -2.59 3.27
N TYR A 217 -5.14 -2.98 3.33
CA TYR A 217 -4.16 -2.73 2.28
C TYR A 217 -4.63 -3.17 0.89
N ARG A 218 -4.42 -2.31 -0.11
CA ARG A 218 -4.75 -2.56 -1.52
C ARG A 218 -3.50 -2.46 -2.40
N LEU A 219 -3.33 -3.46 -3.27
CA LEU A 219 -2.23 -3.49 -4.24
C LEU A 219 -2.39 -2.41 -5.31
N CYS A 220 -3.61 -1.96 -5.57
CA CYS A 220 -3.90 -0.89 -6.50
C CYS A 220 -4.90 0.09 -5.89
N THR A 221 -4.55 1.36 -5.88
CA THR A 221 -5.41 2.48 -5.43
C THR A 221 -5.50 3.52 -6.55
N ALA A 222 -6.16 4.65 -6.28
CA ALA A 222 -6.17 5.79 -7.19
C ALA A 222 -4.75 6.35 -7.45
N ASP A 223 -3.81 6.16 -6.52
CA ASP A 223 -2.41 6.57 -6.65
C ASP A 223 -1.55 5.54 -7.39
N GLY A 224 -2.14 4.41 -7.81
CA GLY A 224 -1.53 3.40 -8.68
C GLY A 224 -1.23 2.06 -8.00
N ILE A 225 -0.40 1.26 -8.67
CA ILE A 225 0.09 -0.04 -8.19
C ILE A 225 1.09 0.17 -7.05
N THR A 226 1.14 -0.76 -6.09
CA THR A 226 2.10 -0.84 -4.98
C THR A 226 3.49 -0.34 -5.34
N ARG A 227 4.05 0.49 -4.45
CA ARG A 227 5.46 0.89 -4.46
C ARG A 227 6.06 0.62 -3.09
N LEU A 228 7.27 0.08 -3.08
CA LEU A 228 8.02 -0.15 -1.85
C LEU A 228 9.24 0.75 -1.83
N THR A 229 9.74 0.99 -0.63
CA THR A 229 11.04 1.62 -0.44
C THR A 229 12.15 0.79 -1.10
N PRO A 230 13.27 1.40 -1.55
CA PRO A 230 14.25 0.70 -2.40
C PRO A 230 14.79 -0.62 -1.85
N GLY A 231 15.00 -0.73 -0.53
CA GLY A 231 15.50 -1.95 0.09
C GLY A 231 14.47 -3.08 0.07
N LEU A 232 13.23 -2.76 0.47
CA LEU A 232 12.11 -3.71 0.45
C LEU A 232 11.71 -4.09 -0.98
N ASP A 233 11.75 -3.15 -1.92
CA ASP A 233 11.48 -3.38 -3.34
C ASP A 233 12.46 -4.40 -3.94
N LYS A 234 13.77 -4.17 -3.71
CA LYS A 234 14.81 -5.12 -4.13
C LYS A 234 14.58 -6.50 -3.52
N LYS A 235 14.27 -6.57 -2.22
CA LYS A 235 14.00 -7.84 -1.53
C LYS A 235 12.80 -8.57 -2.12
N LEU A 236 11.72 -7.84 -2.43
CA LEU A 236 10.55 -8.41 -3.08
C LEU A 236 10.92 -9.02 -4.44
N ARG A 237 11.68 -8.32 -5.27
CA ARG A 237 12.10 -8.83 -6.58
C ARG A 237 12.94 -10.09 -6.46
N GLU A 238 13.88 -10.16 -5.51
CA GLU A 238 14.66 -11.37 -5.24
C GLU A 238 13.76 -12.56 -4.90
N VAL A 239 12.80 -12.37 -4.00
CA VAL A 239 11.83 -13.42 -3.62
C VAL A 239 10.95 -13.82 -4.80
N LEU A 240 10.52 -12.87 -5.63
CA LEU A 240 9.70 -13.14 -6.82
C LEU A 240 10.46 -13.93 -7.89
N VAL A 241 11.72 -13.59 -8.15
CA VAL A 241 12.59 -14.34 -9.09
C VAL A 241 12.83 -15.76 -8.59
N GLU A 242 13.06 -15.94 -7.30
CA GLU A 242 13.19 -17.25 -6.69
C GLU A 242 11.89 -18.06 -6.81
N ALA A 243 10.75 -17.44 -6.53
CA ALA A 243 9.43 -18.07 -6.65
C ALA A 243 9.09 -18.46 -8.09
N ALA A 244 9.46 -17.63 -9.08
CA ALA A 244 9.30 -17.95 -10.50
C ALA A 244 10.17 -19.15 -10.91
N THR A 245 11.42 -19.21 -10.43
CA THR A 245 12.36 -20.29 -10.77
C THR A 245 11.93 -21.63 -10.18
N ARG A 246 11.37 -21.66 -8.97
CA ARG A 246 10.88 -22.90 -8.33
C ARG A 246 9.64 -23.50 -8.98
N GLN A 247 8.93 -22.75 -9.82
CA GLN A 247 7.75 -23.23 -10.55
C GLN A 247 8.11 -23.91 -11.89
N HIS A 248 9.39 -23.92 -12.26
CA HIS A 248 9.95 -24.67 -13.38
C HIS A 248 10.58 -25.99 -12.90
#